data_AF-A0A139MU69-F1
#
_entry.id   AF-A0A139MU69-F1
#
_cell.length_a   1.000
_cell.length_b   1.000
_cell.length_c   1.000
_cell.angle_alpha   90.00
_cell.angle_beta   90.00
_cell.angle_gamma   90.00
#
_symmetry.space_group_name_H-M   'P 1'
#
loop_
_entity.id
_entity.type
_entity.pdbx_description
1 polymer ?
#
loop_
_entity_poly.entity_id
_entity_poly.type
_entity_poly.pdbx_seq_one_letter_code
_entity_poly.pdbx_strand_id
1 'polypeptide(L)'
;MKNIVKRRGISYLDDANEDGESSSSEYGKAVEENRKLLADKTPGQIQLERFEKYGQVRGDFTIEENGEKHRLLNVFSTSAYKKEAERILTKQQDYNKDITDEFIQAYLTILTGKRKYYHGPGNEKSCTDYGRFRTDGTTLDNIFGILIGKCTFYPEEYRAAKASYTAQEFNLLNDLNNLTVPTETKKLSEEQKRQIIEYAKGAKTLGAATLLKYIAKLVDGSVEDIKGYRIDKSEKPEMHTFDIYRKMQTLETVDVEKLSREVLDELAHILTLNTEREGIEEAIKVSFIKREFEQDQIAELVLFRKSNSSLFGKGWHNFSIKLMIELIPELYETSEEQMTILTRLGKQKTKAKSKRTKYIDEKELTEEIYNPVVAKSVRQAIKIINLATKKYGIFDNIVIEMARENNEEEAKKDYVKRQKANEDEKKRCNGKSCSSI
;
A
#
# COMPACT_ATOMS: atom_id res chain seq x y z
N MET A 1 13.14 23.80 -28.27
CA MET A 1 13.59 23.48 -26.89
C MET A 1 12.73 24.11 -25.80
N LYS A 2 12.75 25.43 -25.56
CA LYS A 2 11.95 26.08 -24.50
C LYS A 2 10.45 25.74 -24.52
N ASN A 3 9.84 25.62 -25.71
CA ASN A 3 8.43 25.23 -25.84
C ASN A 3 8.17 23.81 -25.33
N ILE A 4 9.01 22.85 -25.70
CA ILE A 4 8.93 21.44 -25.31
C ILE A 4 9.00 21.30 -23.78
N VAL A 5 9.95 21.98 -23.13
CA VAL A 5 10.09 21.94 -21.65
C VAL A 5 8.83 22.43 -20.94
N LYS A 6 8.16 23.47 -21.46
CA LYS A 6 6.92 24.01 -20.85
C LYS A 6 5.77 23.01 -20.87
N ARG A 7 5.77 22.03 -21.79
CA ARG A 7 4.69 21.05 -21.98
C ARG A 7 5.25 19.67 -22.29
N ARG A 8 6.04 19.18 -21.35
CA ARG A 8 6.80 17.92 -21.42
C ARG A 8 5.96 16.63 -21.36
N GLY A 9 4.67 16.69 -21.66
CA GLY A 9 3.78 15.53 -21.68
C GLY A 9 3.50 14.91 -20.30
N ILE A 10 2.95 13.70 -20.34
CA ILE A 10 2.56 12.90 -19.18
C ILE A 10 3.42 11.63 -19.12
N SER A 11 4.06 11.38 -17.97
CA SER A 11 4.98 10.25 -17.83
C SER A 11 4.29 8.91 -17.51
N TYR A 12 3.14 8.89 -16.84
CA TYR A 12 2.47 7.61 -16.49
C TYR A 12 1.87 6.90 -17.72
N LEU A 13 1.73 7.60 -18.84
CA LEU A 13 1.32 7.00 -20.12
C LEU A 13 2.41 6.06 -20.69
N ASP A 14 3.66 6.23 -20.24
CA ASP A 14 4.78 5.38 -20.61
C ASP A 14 4.75 4.03 -19.86
N ASP A 15 4.12 3.99 -18.67
CA ASP A 15 4.00 2.80 -17.83
C ASP A 15 2.72 1.98 -18.09
N ALA A 16 1.76 2.55 -18.83
CA ALA A 16 0.53 1.88 -19.21
C ALA A 16 0.79 0.99 -20.44
N ASN A 17 0.88 -0.34 -20.21
CA ASN A 17 1.13 -1.38 -21.22
C ASN A 17 0.43 -1.13 -22.58
N GLU A 18 1.09 -1.55 -23.65
CA GLU A 18 0.61 -1.51 -25.05
C GLU A 18 -0.64 -2.38 -25.30
N ASP A 19 -0.93 -3.35 -24.42
CA ASP A 19 -2.01 -4.35 -24.60
C ASP A 19 -3.22 -4.18 -23.65
N GLY A 20 -3.50 -2.97 -23.14
CA GLY A 20 -4.56 -2.73 -22.15
C GLY A 20 -5.69 -1.81 -22.59
N GLU A 21 -6.88 -2.39 -22.85
CA GLU A 21 -8.22 -1.79 -23.00
C GLU A 21 -8.33 -0.48 -23.82
N SER A 22 -9.10 -0.54 -24.92
CA SER A 22 -9.68 0.68 -25.50
C SER A 22 -10.45 1.42 -24.41
N SER A 23 -9.90 2.54 -23.93
CA SER A 23 -10.58 3.34 -22.91
C SER A 23 -11.96 3.72 -23.43
N SER A 24 -13.01 3.31 -22.72
CA SER A 24 -14.40 3.64 -23.07
C SER A 24 -14.68 5.14 -22.93
N SER A 25 -13.84 5.86 -22.19
CA SER A 25 -13.91 7.30 -22.02
C SER A 25 -13.44 8.05 -23.28
N GLU A 26 -14.13 9.12 -23.63
CA GLU A 26 -13.72 10.00 -24.75
C GLU A 26 -12.29 10.53 -24.61
N TYR A 27 -11.85 10.79 -23.36
CA TYR A 27 -10.49 11.22 -23.06
C TYR A 27 -9.47 10.15 -23.48
N GLY A 28 -9.68 8.89 -23.08
CA GLY A 28 -8.74 7.83 -23.40
C GLY A 28 -8.72 7.46 -24.88
N LYS A 29 -9.85 7.57 -25.60
CA LYS A 29 -9.88 7.45 -27.07
C LYS A 29 -8.98 8.50 -27.75
N ALA A 30 -9.07 9.76 -27.31
CA ALA A 30 -8.25 10.85 -27.86
C ALA A 30 -6.76 10.69 -27.54
N VAL A 31 -6.40 10.12 -26.38
CA VAL A 31 -5.01 9.77 -26.04
C VAL A 31 -4.50 8.62 -26.90
N GLU A 32 -5.34 7.61 -27.16
CA GLU A 32 -4.98 6.46 -28.00
C GLU A 32 -4.79 6.87 -29.47
N GLU A 33 -5.61 7.79 -29.97
CA GLU A 33 -5.41 8.38 -31.31
C GLU A 33 -4.05 9.09 -31.43
N ASN A 34 -3.66 9.88 -30.41
CA ASN A 34 -2.33 10.47 -30.35
C ASN A 34 -1.24 9.39 -30.36
N ARG A 35 -1.41 8.30 -29.61
CA ARG A 35 -0.45 7.20 -29.54
C ARG A 35 -0.27 6.53 -30.92
N LYS A 36 -1.34 6.31 -31.67
CA LYS A 36 -1.27 5.79 -33.05
C LYS A 36 -0.48 6.72 -33.98
N LEU A 37 -0.74 8.03 -33.92
CA LEU A 37 0.00 9.02 -34.73
C LEU A 37 1.48 9.10 -34.35
N LEU A 38 1.82 8.82 -33.08
CA LEU A 38 3.20 8.81 -32.59
C LEU A 38 4.05 7.65 -33.14
N ALA A 39 3.46 6.66 -33.81
CA ALA A 39 4.20 5.60 -34.49
C ALA A 39 5.11 6.16 -35.60
N ASP A 40 4.58 7.11 -36.38
CA ASP A 40 5.27 7.69 -37.54
C ASP A 40 5.72 9.14 -37.34
N LYS A 41 5.09 9.87 -36.42
CA LYS A 41 5.28 11.32 -36.25
C LYS A 41 5.75 11.69 -34.84
N THR A 42 6.50 12.78 -34.75
CA THR A 42 6.82 13.41 -33.46
C THR A 42 5.66 14.25 -32.95
N PRO A 43 5.54 14.49 -31.63
CA PRO A 43 4.54 15.41 -31.08
C PRO A 43 4.50 16.77 -31.81
N GLY A 44 5.66 17.37 -32.10
CA GLY A 44 5.76 18.63 -32.83
C GLY A 44 5.19 18.58 -34.24
N GLN A 45 5.39 17.49 -34.99
CA GLN A 45 4.80 17.30 -36.32
C GLN A 45 3.28 17.19 -36.25
N ILE A 46 2.76 16.38 -35.32
CA ILE A 46 1.30 16.24 -35.10
C ILE A 46 0.68 17.59 -34.71
N GLN A 47 1.36 18.34 -33.85
CA GLN A 47 0.94 19.67 -33.43
C GLN A 47 0.96 20.68 -34.59
N LEU A 48 1.96 20.63 -35.47
CA LEU A 48 2.04 21.50 -36.64
C LEU A 48 0.91 21.20 -37.62
N GLU A 49 0.65 19.93 -37.94
CA GLU A 49 -0.45 19.55 -38.82
C GLU A 49 -1.81 20.00 -38.28
N ARG A 50 -2.04 19.87 -36.97
CA ARG A 50 -3.24 20.39 -36.32
C ARG A 50 -3.35 21.91 -36.41
N PHE A 51 -2.22 22.61 -36.29
CA PHE A 51 -2.20 24.06 -36.43
C PHE A 51 -2.54 24.50 -37.85
N GLU A 52 -1.93 23.87 -38.86
CA GLU A 52 -2.16 24.18 -40.27
C GLU A 52 -3.59 23.86 -40.71
N LYS A 53 -4.13 22.72 -40.24
CA LYS A 53 -5.45 22.23 -40.64
C LYS A 53 -6.60 22.86 -39.88
N TYR A 54 -6.44 23.10 -38.57
CA TYR A 54 -7.53 23.54 -37.69
C TYR A 54 -7.29 24.92 -37.06
N GLY A 55 -6.12 25.54 -37.27
CA GLY A 55 -5.76 26.81 -36.63
C GLY A 55 -5.52 26.73 -35.12
N GLN A 56 -5.64 25.54 -34.52
CA GLN A 56 -5.59 25.35 -33.07
C GLN A 56 -4.81 24.08 -32.70
N VAL A 57 -4.00 24.20 -31.66
CA VAL A 57 -3.23 23.08 -31.06
C VAL A 57 -3.57 22.88 -29.59
N ARG A 58 -4.06 23.93 -28.91
CA ARG A 58 -4.11 23.98 -27.45
C ARG A 58 -5.41 23.43 -26.91
N GLY A 59 -5.30 22.77 -25.75
CA GLY A 59 -6.42 22.34 -24.95
C GLY A 59 -7.02 21.04 -25.44
N ASP A 60 -8.33 20.95 -25.26
CA ASP A 60 -9.20 19.86 -25.63
C ASP A 60 -10.27 20.47 -26.53
N PHE A 61 -10.31 20.03 -27.79
CA PHE A 61 -11.23 20.60 -28.77
C PHE A 61 -11.76 19.53 -29.71
N THR A 62 -13.00 19.72 -30.14
CA THR A 62 -13.67 18.83 -31.09
C THR A 62 -13.55 19.41 -32.48
N ILE A 63 -13.13 18.58 -33.42
CA ILE A 63 -13.18 18.86 -34.86
C ILE A 63 -14.31 18.05 -35.48
N GLU A 64 -14.75 18.45 -36.67
CA GLU A 64 -15.68 17.67 -37.48
C GLU A 64 -14.97 17.28 -38.78
N GLU A 65 -14.85 15.97 -39.03
CA GLU A 65 -14.27 15.41 -40.25
C GLU A 65 -15.22 14.38 -40.83
N ASN A 66 -15.52 14.49 -42.13
CA ASN A 66 -16.42 13.57 -42.83
C ASN A 66 -17.82 13.40 -42.16
N GLY A 67 -18.28 14.42 -41.43
CA GLY A 67 -19.56 14.41 -40.70
C GLY A 67 -19.49 13.75 -39.32
N GLU A 68 -18.32 13.27 -38.88
CA GLU A 68 -18.08 12.73 -37.56
C GLU A 68 -17.32 13.73 -36.67
N LYS A 69 -17.68 13.79 -35.39
CA LYS A 69 -17.02 14.64 -34.40
C LYS A 69 -15.89 13.90 -33.73
N HIS A 70 -14.67 14.38 -33.89
CA HIS A 70 -13.47 13.83 -33.26
C HIS A 70 -12.95 14.77 -32.18
N ARG A 71 -12.65 14.25 -30.99
CA ARG A 71 -12.09 15.01 -29.87
C ARG A 71 -10.57 14.90 -29.90
N LEU A 72 -9.87 16.03 -30.01
CA LEU A 72 -8.42 16.09 -30.03
C LEU A 72 -7.89 16.64 -28.70
N LEU A 73 -6.86 15.98 -28.18
CA LEU A 73 -6.16 16.40 -26.97
C LEU A 73 -4.71 16.74 -27.26
N ASN A 74 -4.21 17.82 -26.67
CA ASN A 74 -2.79 18.15 -26.67
C ASN A 74 -2.03 17.43 -25.54
N VAL A 75 -2.21 16.12 -25.45
CA VAL A 75 -1.64 15.24 -24.43
C VAL A 75 -0.81 14.16 -25.12
N PHE A 76 0.50 14.20 -24.89
CA PHE A 76 1.46 13.22 -25.41
C PHE A 76 2.32 12.69 -24.26
N SER A 77 2.97 11.55 -24.47
CA SER A 77 3.86 10.99 -23.47
C SER A 77 5.15 11.80 -23.32
N THR A 78 5.74 11.77 -22.13
CA THR A 78 7.04 12.43 -21.90
C THR A 78 8.14 11.76 -22.73
N SER A 79 8.09 10.44 -22.92
CA SER A 79 9.03 9.73 -23.78
C SER A 79 8.99 10.20 -25.25
N ALA A 80 7.82 10.50 -25.79
CA ALA A 80 7.68 11.01 -27.16
C ALA A 80 8.36 12.38 -27.32
N TYR A 81 8.17 13.29 -26.36
CA TYR A 81 8.88 14.57 -26.34
C TYR A 81 10.38 14.42 -26.13
N LYS A 82 10.82 13.43 -25.33
CA LYS A 82 12.25 13.10 -25.18
C LYS A 82 12.84 12.70 -26.53
N LYS A 83 12.22 11.75 -27.24
CA LYS A 83 12.65 11.27 -28.57
C LYS A 83 12.69 12.41 -29.59
N GLU A 84 11.67 13.27 -29.63
CA GLU A 84 11.65 14.43 -30.52
C GLU A 84 12.80 15.39 -30.22
N ALA A 85 12.98 15.77 -28.94
CA ALA A 85 14.00 16.73 -28.58
C ALA A 85 15.43 16.20 -28.80
N GLU A 86 15.66 14.92 -28.50
CA GLU A 86 16.92 14.23 -28.78
C GLU A 86 17.24 14.26 -30.28
N ARG A 87 16.28 13.87 -31.14
CA ARG A 87 16.45 13.94 -32.61
C ARG A 87 16.78 15.35 -33.10
N ILE A 88 16.09 16.37 -32.59
CA ILE A 88 16.36 17.76 -32.97
C ILE A 88 17.79 18.15 -32.56
N LEU A 89 18.16 17.90 -31.31
CA LEU A 89 19.45 18.31 -30.77
C LEU A 89 20.61 17.57 -31.46
N THR A 90 20.52 16.26 -31.63
CA THR A 90 21.51 15.46 -32.37
C THR A 90 21.66 15.98 -33.79
N LYS A 91 20.57 16.32 -34.49
CA LYS A 91 20.68 16.90 -35.83
C LYS A 91 21.33 18.28 -35.84
N GLN A 92 21.14 19.07 -34.79
CA GLN A 92 21.79 20.38 -34.67
C GLN A 92 23.29 20.27 -34.36
N GLN A 93 23.78 19.16 -33.80
CA GLN A 93 25.23 18.92 -33.61
C GLN A 93 26.00 18.97 -34.93
N ASP A 94 25.38 18.51 -36.03
CA ASP A 94 25.97 18.57 -37.38
C ASP A 94 26.30 20.01 -37.82
N TYR A 95 25.59 21.01 -37.29
CA TYR A 95 25.70 22.41 -37.67
C TYR A 95 26.34 23.29 -36.60
N ASN A 96 26.25 22.90 -35.33
CA ASN A 96 26.78 23.65 -34.19
C ASN A 96 27.53 22.72 -33.23
N LYS A 97 28.86 22.85 -33.23
CA LYS A 97 29.77 22.06 -32.39
C LYS A 97 29.67 22.37 -30.89
N ASP A 98 29.06 23.50 -30.52
CA ASP A 98 28.85 23.87 -29.10
C ASP A 98 27.74 23.01 -28.47
N ILE A 99 26.94 22.30 -29.26
CA ILE A 99 25.94 21.34 -28.78
C ILE A 99 26.67 20.02 -28.49
N THR A 100 27.26 19.93 -27.31
CA THR A 100 27.95 18.70 -26.88
C THR A 100 26.95 17.65 -26.38
N ASP A 101 27.40 16.41 -26.26
CA ASP A 101 26.58 15.33 -25.69
C ASP A 101 26.18 15.64 -24.24
N GLU A 102 27.06 16.28 -23.47
CA GLU A 102 26.74 16.75 -22.11
C GLU A 102 25.59 17.77 -22.12
N PHE A 103 25.55 18.69 -23.09
CA PHE A 103 24.45 19.63 -23.23
C PHE A 103 23.14 18.92 -23.53
N ILE A 104 23.15 17.93 -24.43
CA ILE A 104 21.97 17.14 -24.76
C ILE A 104 21.46 16.41 -23.52
N GLN A 105 22.32 15.69 -22.81
CA GLN A 105 21.94 14.96 -21.60
C GLN A 105 21.43 15.89 -20.49
N ALA A 106 22.04 17.06 -20.30
CA ALA A 106 21.56 18.05 -19.36
C ALA A 106 20.16 18.56 -19.73
N TYR A 107 19.92 18.87 -21.01
CA TYR A 107 18.61 19.29 -21.48
C TYR A 107 17.55 18.18 -21.31
N LEU A 108 17.88 16.94 -21.68
CA LEU A 108 16.96 15.81 -21.52
C LEU A 108 16.63 15.56 -20.05
N THR A 109 17.59 15.73 -19.15
CA THR A 109 17.39 15.67 -17.69
C THR A 109 16.42 16.76 -17.20
N ILE A 110 16.54 17.99 -17.70
CA ILE A 110 15.59 19.07 -17.40
C ILE A 110 14.19 18.74 -17.95
N LEU A 111 14.14 18.19 -19.17
CA LEU A 111 12.90 17.87 -19.85
C LEU A 111 12.12 16.77 -19.12
N THR A 112 12.78 15.66 -18.79
CA THR A 112 12.13 14.47 -18.21
C THR A 112 12.14 14.45 -16.68
N GLY A 113 12.95 15.31 -16.05
CA GLY A 113 13.14 15.33 -14.61
C GLY A 113 11.86 15.52 -13.82
N LYS A 114 11.53 14.54 -12.99
CA LYS A 114 10.38 14.54 -12.08
C LYS A 114 10.83 14.10 -10.69
N ARG A 115 10.26 14.71 -9.66
CA ARG A 115 10.47 14.25 -8.29
C ARG A 115 9.68 12.97 -8.06
N LYS A 116 10.34 11.97 -7.47
CA LYS A 116 9.69 10.78 -6.93
C LYS A 116 8.67 11.20 -5.87
N TYR A 117 7.47 10.63 -5.90
CA TYR A 117 6.39 11.02 -4.99
C TYR A 117 6.75 10.72 -3.51
N TYR A 118 7.58 9.70 -3.27
CA TYR A 118 8.10 9.31 -1.95
C TYR A 118 9.33 10.11 -1.49
N HIS A 119 9.89 11.01 -2.31
CA HIS A 119 10.91 11.97 -1.87
C HIS A 119 10.31 13.34 -1.55
N GLY A 120 9.32 13.79 -2.33
CA GLY A 120 8.73 15.11 -2.16
C GLY A 120 9.69 16.26 -2.51
N PRO A 121 9.44 17.48 -1.96
CA PRO A 121 10.24 18.68 -2.24
C PRO A 121 11.61 18.68 -1.55
N GLY A 122 12.43 19.68 -1.86
CA GLY A 122 13.73 19.91 -1.19
C GLY A 122 14.95 19.30 -1.89
N ASN A 123 16.12 19.67 -1.40
CA ASN A 123 17.44 19.09 -1.70
C ASN A 123 18.34 19.28 -0.46
N GLU A 124 19.57 18.77 -0.47
CA GLU A 124 20.52 18.84 0.67
C GLU A 124 20.76 20.27 1.20
N LYS A 125 20.67 21.29 0.35
CA LYS A 125 20.83 22.71 0.73
C LYS A 125 19.50 23.41 1.01
N SER A 126 18.38 22.76 0.70
CA SER A 126 17.02 23.29 0.80
C SER A 126 16.16 22.29 1.55
N CYS A 127 16.50 22.09 2.82
CA CYS A 127 15.79 21.19 3.73
C CYS A 127 14.34 21.66 3.96
N THR A 128 13.40 20.72 3.99
CA THR A 128 11.99 20.96 4.23
C THR A 128 11.31 19.72 4.80
N ASP A 129 10.49 19.93 5.83
CA ASP A 129 9.73 18.87 6.48
C ASP A 129 8.52 18.35 5.66
N TYR A 130 8.37 18.80 4.42
CA TYR A 130 7.46 18.20 3.46
C TYR A 130 8.11 17.10 2.60
N GLY A 131 9.44 17.01 2.62
CA GLY A 131 10.21 16.11 1.77
C GLY A 131 11.20 15.25 2.55
N ARG A 132 12.07 14.59 1.78
CA ARG A 132 13.09 13.65 2.25
C ARG A 132 14.17 14.33 3.10
N PHE A 133 14.59 15.54 2.74
CA PHE A 133 15.64 16.28 3.44
C PHE A 133 15.03 17.10 4.56
N ARG A 134 15.07 16.60 5.79
CA ARG A 134 14.39 17.16 6.95
C ARG A 134 15.15 18.35 7.54
N THR A 135 14.44 19.23 8.24
CA THR A 135 15.06 20.41 8.87
C THR A 135 15.97 20.06 10.05
N ASP A 136 15.76 18.89 10.67
CA ASP A 136 16.59 18.32 11.73
C ASP A 136 17.88 17.64 11.23
N GLY A 137 18.12 17.64 9.91
CA GLY A 137 19.29 17.02 9.27
C GLY A 137 19.11 15.56 8.87
N THR A 138 17.99 14.93 9.22
CA THR A 138 17.70 13.55 8.79
C THR A 138 17.36 13.51 7.29
N THR A 139 17.77 12.44 6.61
CA THR A 139 17.41 12.17 5.21
C THR A 139 16.65 10.85 5.14
N LEU A 140 15.39 10.92 4.74
CA LEU A 140 14.49 9.76 4.67
C LEU A 140 14.50 9.13 3.28
N ASP A 141 14.71 7.83 3.15
CA ASP A 141 14.62 7.16 1.84
C ASP A 141 13.20 7.25 1.26
N ASN A 142 12.19 7.16 2.14
CA ASN A 142 10.78 7.30 1.78
C ASN A 142 10.02 8.10 2.86
N ILE A 143 9.47 9.26 2.48
CA ILE A 143 8.76 10.16 3.40
C ILE A 143 7.46 9.54 3.97
N PHE A 144 6.94 8.47 3.38
CA PHE A 144 5.76 7.78 3.90
C PHE A 144 6.12 6.81 5.03
N GLY A 145 7.41 6.49 5.24
CA GLY A 145 7.86 5.61 6.32
C GLY A 145 7.51 6.15 7.71
N ILE A 146 7.63 7.47 7.93
CA ILE A 146 7.26 8.13 9.19
C ILE A 146 5.75 8.16 9.45
N LEU A 147 4.93 7.90 8.42
CA LEU A 147 3.47 7.83 8.51
C LEU A 147 2.97 6.42 8.84
N ILE A 148 3.87 5.43 8.93
CA ILE A 148 3.52 4.10 9.41
C ILE A 148 3.06 4.22 10.85
N GLY A 149 1.88 3.66 11.16
CA GLY A 149 1.34 3.71 12.51
C GLY A 149 2.25 3.00 13.51
N LYS A 150 2.24 3.46 14.76
CA LYS A 150 2.97 2.85 15.87
C LYS A 150 2.20 1.70 16.49
N CYS A 151 2.92 0.78 17.13
CA CYS A 151 2.33 -0.37 17.81
C CYS A 151 1.50 0.08 19.02
N THR A 152 0.36 -0.60 19.21
CA THR A 152 -0.59 -0.32 20.30
C THR A 152 0.02 -0.49 21.70
N PHE A 153 0.99 -1.42 21.86
CA PHE A 153 1.62 -1.73 23.15
C PHE A 153 3.07 -1.26 23.25
N TYR A 154 3.69 -0.93 22.11
CA TYR A 154 5.03 -0.35 22.02
C TYR A 154 5.00 0.92 21.16
N PRO A 155 4.68 2.09 21.74
CA PRO A 155 4.50 3.34 20.98
C PRO A 155 5.75 3.80 20.21
N GLU A 156 6.94 3.42 20.64
CA GLU A 156 8.18 3.74 19.93
C GLU A 156 8.39 2.88 18.67
N GLU A 157 7.78 1.70 18.62
CA GLU A 157 7.97 0.71 17.57
C GLU A 157 6.95 0.88 16.44
N TYR A 158 7.42 0.86 15.19
CA TYR A 158 6.53 0.84 14.03
C TYR A 158 5.78 -0.49 13.92
N ARG A 159 4.57 -0.42 13.34
CA ARG A 159 3.79 -1.61 12.97
C ARG A 159 4.51 -2.45 11.93
N ALA A 160 4.37 -3.77 12.03
CA ALA A 160 4.89 -4.71 11.04
C ALA A 160 4.10 -4.62 9.72
N ALA A 161 4.76 -4.91 8.59
CA ALA A 161 4.04 -5.16 7.34
C ALA A 161 3.16 -6.40 7.50
N LYS A 162 1.92 -6.40 6.97
CA LYS A 162 1.09 -7.62 6.98
C LYS A 162 1.73 -8.77 6.19
N ALA A 163 2.59 -8.42 5.24
CA ALA A 163 3.38 -9.33 4.43
C ALA A 163 4.60 -9.94 5.16
N SER A 164 4.96 -9.42 6.33
CA SER A 164 6.11 -9.93 7.09
C SER A 164 5.89 -11.38 7.53
N TYR A 165 6.96 -12.15 7.64
CA TYR A 165 6.91 -13.54 8.10
C TYR A 165 6.31 -13.60 9.51
N THR A 166 6.78 -12.72 10.40
CA THR A 166 6.31 -12.66 11.79
C THR A 166 4.81 -12.34 11.88
N ALA A 167 4.28 -11.43 11.04
CA ALA A 167 2.84 -11.17 11.03
C ALA A 167 2.04 -12.36 10.51
N GLN A 168 2.54 -13.05 9.48
CA GLN A 168 1.88 -14.23 8.90
C GLN A 168 1.80 -15.39 9.91
N GLU A 169 2.90 -15.64 10.63
CA GLU A 169 2.98 -16.64 11.69
C GLU A 169 2.04 -16.30 12.84
N PHE A 170 2.12 -15.07 13.35
CA PHE A 170 1.26 -14.60 14.42
C PHE A 170 -0.23 -14.74 14.08
N ASN A 171 -0.64 -14.32 12.87
CA ASN A 171 -2.04 -14.37 12.45
C ASN A 171 -2.57 -15.80 12.38
N LEU A 172 -1.80 -16.73 11.79
CA LEU A 172 -2.23 -18.12 11.70
C LEU A 172 -2.28 -18.76 13.10
N LEU A 173 -1.27 -18.57 13.94
CA LEU A 173 -1.29 -19.12 15.30
C LEU A 173 -2.47 -18.61 16.12
N ASN A 174 -2.79 -17.32 16.02
CA ASN A 174 -3.94 -16.75 16.69
C ASN A 174 -5.26 -17.32 16.13
N ASP A 175 -5.38 -17.52 14.81
CA ASP A 175 -6.54 -18.22 14.22
C ASP A 175 -6.65 -19.66 14.76
N LEU A 176 -5.54 -20.40 14.87
CA LEU A 176 -5.52 -21.77 15.38
C LEU A 176 -5.94 -21.86 16.86
N ASN A 177 -5.47 -20.94 17.72
CA ASN A 177 -5.84 -20.91 19.12
C ASN A 177 -7.32 -20.53 19.34
N ASN A 178 -7.93 -19.83 18.39
CA ASN A 178 -9.36 -19.54 18.42
C ASN A 178 -10.24 -20.73 18.02
N LEU A 179 -9.67 -21.76 17.39
CA LEU A 179 -10.42 -22.97 17.05
C LEU A 179 -10.84 -23.75 18.30
N THR A 180 -11.94 -24.47 18.15
CA THR A 180 -12.36 -25.56 19.03
C THR A 180 -12.36 -26.82 18.18
N VAL A 181 -11.58 -27.82 18.58
CA VAL A 181 -11.35 -29.08 17.83
C VAL A 181 -11.77 -30.29 18.68
N PRO A 182 -12.08 -31.46 18.10
CA PRO A 182 -12.52 -32.65 18.83
C PRO A 182 -11.37 -33.39 19.55
N THR A 183 -10.57 -32.67 20.33
CA THR A 183 -9.54 -33.23 21.21
C THR A 183 -10.00 -33.21 22.67
N GLU A 184 -9.31 -33.91 23.58
CA GLU A 184 -9.64 -33.92 25.01
C GLU A 184 -9.67 -32.51 25.62
N THR A 185 -8.71 -31.67 25.23
CA THR A 185 -8.61 -30.26 25.68
C THR A 185 -9.48 -29.30 24.87
N LYS A 186 -10.15 -29.80 23.83
CA LYS A 186 -10.85 -29.03 22.79
C LYS A 186 -9.99 -28.04 22.02
N LYS A 187 -8.66 -28.15 22.14
CA LYS A 187 -7.65 -27.25 21.58
C LYS A 187 -6.53 -28.03 20.89
N LEU A 188 -5.81 -27.35 20.02
CA LEU A 188 -4.62 -27.89 19.34
C LEU A 188 -3.42 -27.83 20.29
N SER A 189 -2.60 -28.88 20.30
CA SER A 189 -1.32 -28.90 21.00
C SER A 189 -0.25 -28.10 20.26
N GLU A 190 0.86 -27.81 20.93
CA GLU A 190 2.00 -27.13 20.32
C GLU A 190 2.53 -27.86 19.08
N GLU A 191 2.75 -29.17 19.19
CA GLU A 191 3.24 -30.01 18.10
C GLU A 191 2.29 -29.98 16.89
N GLN A 192 0.99 -30.06 17.14
CA GLN A 192 -0.03 -29.96 16.09
C GLN A 192 0.04 -28.60 15.37
N LYS A 193 0.22 -27.49 16.11
CA LYS A 193 0.38 -26.16 15.51
C LYS A 193 1.63 -26.09 14.65
N ARG A 194 2.76 -26.61 15.12
CA ARG A 194 4.02 -26.64 14.34
C ARG A 194 3.85 -27.40 13.02
N GLN A 195 3.19 -28.56 13.05
CA GLN A 195 2.87 -29.33 11.85
C GLN A 195 1.97 -28.56 10.87
N ILE A 196 0.95 -27.86 11.39
CA ILE A 196 0.05 -27.04 10.57
C ILE A 196 0.80 -25.87 9.92
N ILE A 197 1.72 -25.22 10.65
CA ILE A 197 2.54 -24.11 10.14
C ILE A 197 3.47 -24.60 9.01
N GLU A 198 4.17 -25.72 9.21
CA GLU A 198 5.03 -26.28 8.16
C GLU A 198 4.24 -26.75 6.94
N TYR A 199 3.06 -27.34 7.15
CA TYR A 199 2.14 -27.65 6.04
C TYR A 199 1.70 -26.40 5.29
N ALA A 200 1.37 -25.31 6.01
CA ALA A 200 0.96 -24.06 5.40
C ALA A 200 2.06 -23.40 4.58
N LYS A 201 3.32 -23.50 5.02
CA LYS A 201 4.50 -23.04 4.28
C LYS A 201 4.76 -23.88 3.04
N GLY A 202 4.69 -25.21 3.11
CA GLY A 202 5.07 -26.09 2.00
C GLY A 202 4.01 -26.33 0.92
N ALA A 203 2.72 -26.05 1.20
CA ALA A 203 1.63 -26.39 0.30
C ALA A 203 1.52 -25.43 -0.91
N LYS A 204 1.75 -25.88 -2.16
CA LYS A 204 1.67 -25.04 -3.39
C LYS A 204 0.44 -24.13 -3.47
N THR A 205 -0.73 -24.64 -3.11
CA THR A 205 -1.99 -23.88 -3.07
C THR A 205 -2.75 -24.24 -1.81
N LEU A 206 -3.05 -23.24 -0.97
CA LEU A 206 -3.76 -23.44 0.28
C LEU A 206 -4.81 -22.36 0.49
N GLY A 207 -6.06 -22.79 0.62
CA GLY A 207 -7.17 -21.98 1.13
C GLY A 207 -7.62 -22.48 2.50
N ALA A 208 -8.45 -21.68 3.18
CA ALA A 208 -8.97 -22.00 4.51
C ALA A 208 -9.66 -23.37 4.58
N ALA A 209 -10.49 -23.70 3.57
CA ALA A 209 -11.17 -25.00 3.53
C ALA A 209 -10.21 -26.20 3.44
N THR A 210 -9.12 -26.07 2.67
CA THR A 210 -8.10 -27.12 2.57
C THR A 210 -7.31 -27.25 3.88
N LEU A 211 -7.00 -26.12 4.52
CA LEU A 211 -6.33 -26.11 5.82
C LEU A 211 -7.20 -26.76 6.90
N LEU A 212 -8.50 -26.46 6.95
CA LEU A 212 -9.44 -27.10 7.88
C LEU A 212 -9.54 -28.62 7.67
N LYS A 213 -9.54 -29.09 6.41
CA LYS A 213 -9.47 -30.53 6.10
C LYS A 213 -8.20 -31.18 6.61
N TYR A 214 -7.06 -30.50 6.50
CA TYR A 214 -5.80 -30.98 7.04
C TYR A 214 -5.83 -31.05 8.57
N ILE A 215 -6.37 -30.02 9.23
CA ILE A 215 -6.53 -29.98 10.69
C ILE A 215 -7.45 -31.12 11.16
N ALA A 216 -8.59 -31.32 10.50
CA ALA A 216 -9.53 -32.41 10.83
C ALA A 216 -8.85 -33.78 10.77
N LYS A 217 -8.06 -34.04 9.71
CA LYS A 217 -7.27 -35.27 9.58
C LYS A 217 -6.23 -35.42 10.69
N LEU A 218 -5.62 -34.32 11.13
CA LEU A 218 -4.55 -34.31 12.13
C LEU A 218 -5.06 -34.52 13.57
N VAL A 219 -6.36 -34.28 13.81
CA VAL A 219 -7.03 -34.52 15.10
C VAL A 219 -7.96 -35.73 15.09
N ASP A 220 -7.87 -36.58 14.05
CA ASP A 220 -8.75 -37.76 13.82
C ASP A 220 -10.26 -37.43 13.90
N GLY A 221 -10.65 -36.24 13.41
CA GLY A 221 -12.02 -35.73 13.44
C GLY A 221 -12.58 -35.35 12.06
N SER A 222 -13.76 -34.74 12.06
CA SER A 222 -14.40 -34.20 10.86
C SER A 222 -14.28 -32.67 10.79
N VAL A 223 -14.51 -32.07 9.61
CA VAL A 223 -14.46 -30.61 9.46
C VAL A 223 -15.64 -29.96 10.18
N GLU A 224 -16.76 -30.67 10.28
CA GLU A 224 -17.99 -30.28 10.94
C GLU A 224 -17.81 -30.13 12.47
N ASP A 225 -16.82 -30.84 13.03
CA ASP A 225 -16.48 -30.76 14.46
C ASP A 225 -15.61 -29.55 14.82
N ILE A 226 -15.01 -28.89 13.82
CA ILE A 226 -14.17 -27.71 14.03
C ILE A 226 -15.04 -26.46 14.10
N LYS A 227 -14.89 -25.68 15.19
CA LYS A 227 -15.61 -24.43 15.41
C LYS A 227 -14.65 -23.28 15.72
N GLY A 228 -15.13 -22.04 15.64
CA GLY A 228 -14.35 -20.85 16.04
C GLY A 228 -13.44 -20.25 14.96
N TYR A 229 -13.50 -20.75 13.72
CA TYR A 229 -12.86 -20.08 12.58
C TYR A 229 -13.62 -18.81 12.17
N ARG A 230 -12.93 -17.87 11.51
CA ARG A 230 -13.55 -16.65 10.97
C ARG A 230 -14.41 -17.00 9.75
N ILE A 231 -15.48 -16.25 9.52
CA ILE A 231 -16.34 -16.39 8.34
C ILE A 231 -16.30 -15.11 7.51
N ASP A 232 -16.23 -15.26 6.19
CA ASP A 232 -16.33 -14.14 5.27
C ASP A 232 -17.79 -13.68 5.10
N LYS A 233 -18.02 -12.63 4.30
CA LYS A 233 -19.37 -12.12 4.02
C LYS A 233 -20.25 -13.08 3.21
N SER A 234 -19.66 -14.12 2.63
CA SER A 234 -20.35 -15.20 1.92
C SER A 234 -20.56 -16.43 2.80
N GLU A 235 -20.32 -16.31 4.11
CA GLU A 235 -20.41 -17.40 5.09
C GLU A 235 -19.44 -18.54 4.82
N LYS A 236 -18.35 -18.28 4.09
CA LYS A 236 -17.29 -19.26 3.85
C LYS A 236 -16.21 -19.14 4.93
N PRO A 237 -15.55 -20.24 5.31
CA PRO A 237 -14.44 -20.21 6.24
C PRO A 237 -13.30 -19.30 5.74
N GLU A 238 -12.80 -18.46 6.63
CA GLU A 238 -11.66 -17.59 6.42
C GLU A 238 -10.59 -17.89 7.50
N MET A 239 -9.36 -18.12 7.06
CA MET A 239 -8.19 -18.29 7.91
C MET A 239 -6.98 -17.67 7.23
N HIS A 240 -6.02 -17.22 8.02
CA HIS A 240 -4.70 -16.90 7.49
C HIS A 240 -4.08 -18.17 6.92
N THR A 241 -3.35 -18.06 5.81
CA THR A 241 -2.77 -19.26 5.17
C THR A 241 -1.28 -19.18 4.91
N PHE A 242 -0.54 -18.11 5.24
CA PHE A 242 0.84 -17.91 4.74
C PHE A 242 0.89 -17.74 3.20
N ASP A 243 -0.12 -17.08 2.63
CA ASP A 243 -0.22 -16.82 1.19
C ASP A 243 0.98 -16.05 0.63
N ILE A 244 1.51 -15.09 1.39
CA ILE A 244 2.59 -14.23 0.94
C ILE A 244 3.92 -14.97 0.98
N TYR A 245 4.23 -15.69 2.07
CA TYR A 245 5.44 -16.51 2.15
C TYR A 245 5.51 -17.52 1.00
N ARG A 246 4.41 -18.25 0.75
CA ARG A 246 4.33 -19.19 -0.38
C ARG A 246 4.49 -18.52 -1.73
N LYS A 247 3.92 -17.32 -1.88
CA LYS A 247 4.07 -16.58 -3.13
C LYS A 247 5.52 -16.15 -3.32
N MET A 248 6.22 -15.77 -2.25
CA MET A 248 7.65 -15.46 -2.31
C MET A 248 8.50 -16.69 -2.66
N GLN A 249 8.12 -17.89 -2.23
CA GLN A 249 8.83 -19.13 -2.63
C GLN A 249 8.76 -19.42 -4.14
N THR A 250 7.96 -18.68 -4.92
CA THR A 250 7.97 -18.80 -6.39
C THR A 250 9.06 -17.94 -7.05
N LEU A 251 9.88 -17.23 -6.27
CA LEU A 251 11.06 -16.53 -6.78
C LEU A 251 12.10 -17.57 -7.22
N GLU A 252 12.71 -17.34 -8.38
CA GLU A 252 13.69 -18.26 -8.98
C GLU A 252 15.12 -17.94 -8.51
N THR A 253 15.44 -16.66 -8.33
CA THR A 253 16.80 -16.22 -7.98
C THR A 253 17.01 -16.06 -6.47
N VAL A 254 15.91 -16.04 -5.69
CA VAL A 254 15.95 -15.86 -4.23
C VAL A 254 15.43 -17.12 -3.54
N ASP A 255 16.31 -17.81 -2.82
CA ASP A 255 15.94 -18.96 -2.00
C ASP A 255 15.35 -18.51 -0.65
N VAL A 256 14.03 -18.36 -0.62
CA VAL A 256 13.26 -17.85 0.52
C VAL A 256 13.42 -18.70 1.78
N GLU A 257 13.64 -20.02 1.64
CA GLU A 257 13.78 -20.93 2.78
C GLU A 257 15.10 -20.74 3.52
N LYS A 258 16.13 -20.21 2.84
CA LYS A 258 17.43 -19.90 3.45
C LYS A 258 17.47 -18.53 4.11
N LEU A 259 16.49 -17.66 3.87
CA LEU A 259 16.45 -16.33 4.46
C LEU A 259 16.04 -16.41 5.93
N SER A 260 16.68 -15.60 6.77
CA SER A 260 16.27 -15.49 8.17
C SER A 260 14.93 -14.76 8.28
N ARG A 261 14.26 -14.93 9.42
CA ARG A 261 13.01 -14.21 9.74
C ARG A 261 13.18 -12.71 9.60
N GLU A 262 14.28 -12.17 10.13
CA GLU A 262 14.58 -10.74 10.13
C GLU A 262 14.71 -10.20 8.70
N VAL A 263 15.38 -10.96 7.83
CA VAL A 263 15.53 -10.61 6.41
C VAL A 263 14.18 -10.62 5.69
N LEU A 264 13.34 -11.63 5.95
CA LEU A 264 12.00 -11.71 5.37
C LEU A 264 11.09 -10.58 5.86
N ASP A 265 11.17 -10.22 7.14
CA ASP A 265 10.38 -9.15 7.73
C ASP A 265 10.78 -7.77 7.18
N GLU A 266 12.09 -7.51 7.05
CA GLU A 266 12.62 -6.28 6.45
C GLU A 266 12.30 -6.19 4.95
N LEU A 267 12.46 -7.29 4.21
CA LEU A 267 12.09 -7.34 2.80
C LEU A 267 10.58 -7.04 2.63
N ALA A 268 9.73 -7.64 3.47
CA ALA A 268 8.30 -7.36 3.45
C ALA A 268 7.98 -5.89 3.80
N HIS A 269 8.73 -5.26 4.71
CA HIS A 269 8.62 -3.83 5.00
C HIS A 269 8.90 -2.99 3.74
N ILE A 270 10.03 -3.25 3.08
CA ILE A 270 10.47 -2.52 1.88
C ILE A 270 9.46 -2.67 0.75
N LEU A 271 9.01 -3.89 0.45
CA LEU A 271 8.08 -4.18 -0.66
C LEU A 271 6.65 -3.67 -0.39
N THR A 272 6.28 -3.49 0.88
CA THR A 272 5.01 -2.87 1.29
C THR A 272 5.07 -1.35 1.16
N LEU A 273 6.19 -0.74 1.58
CA LEU A 273 6.35 0.72 1.59
C LEU A 273 6.64 1.30 0.21
N ASN A 274 7.45 0.61 -0.60
CA ASN A 274 7.94 1.11 -1.88
C ASN A 274 7.19 0.47 -3.04
N THR A 275 6.72 1.30 -3.98
CA THR A 275 5.94 0.84 -5.13
C THR A 275 6.68 0.86 -6.45
N GLU A 276 7.68 1.72 -6.54
CA GLU A 276 8.47 2.02 -7.74
C GLU A 276 9.78 1.23 -7.74
N ARG A 277 10.31 0.96 -8.93
CA ARG A 277 11.56 0.21 -9.11
C ARG A 277 12.69 0.84 -8.32
N GLU A 278 12.94 2.13 -8.54
CA GLU A 278 14.07 2.82 -7.94
C GLU A 278 13.93 2.93 -6.42
N GLY A 279 12.72 3.02 -5.89
CA GLY A 279 12.47 3.08 -4.45
C GLY A 279 12.76 1.75 -3.77
N ILE A 280 12.39 0.64 -4.41
CA ILE A 280 12.71 -0.70 -3.94
C ILE A 280 14.22 -0.96 -4.03
N GLU A 281 14.84 -0.64 -5.17
CA GLU A 281 16.28 -0.82 -5.35
C GLU A 281 17.12 0.00 -4.34
N GLU A 282 16.77 1.27 -4.14
CA GLU A 282 17.44 2.16 -3.18
C GLU A 282 17.27 1.63 -1.74
N ALA A 283 16.05 1.25 -1.36
CA ALA A 283 15.77 0.71 -0.02
C ALA A 283 16.47 -0.63 0.26
N ILE A 284 16.48 -1.58 -0.69
CA ILE A 284 17.18 -2.86 -0.51
C ILE A 284 18.69 -2.63 -0.34
N LYS A 285 19.29 -1.74 -1.16
CA LYS A 285 20.72 -1.43 -1.09
C LYS A 285 21.11 -0.76 0.23
N VAL A 286 20.22 0.06 0.81
CA VAL A 286 20.44 0.72 2.10
C VAL A 286 20.24 -0.25 3.27
N SER A 287 19.12 -1.00 3.30
CA SER A 287 18.79 -1.90 4.42
C SER A 287 19.74 -3.10 4.53
N PHE A 288 20.21 -3.65 3.40
CA PHE A 288 21.04 -4.87 3.38
C PHE A 288 22.52 -4.54 3.09
N ILE A 289 23.17 -3.87 4.04
CA ILE A 289 24.57 -3.38 3.95
C ILE A 289 25.59 -4.47 3.55
N LYS A 290 25.30 -5.74 3.87
CA LYS A 290 26.16 -6.89 3.52
C LYS A 290 25.99 -7.41 2.08
N ARG A 291 25.18 -6.76 1.23
CA ARG A 291 24.82 -7.25 -0.11
C ARG A 291 24.21 -8.66 -0.06
N GLU A 292 23.19 -8.83 0.76
CA GLU A 292 22.45 -10.09 0.81
C GLU A 292 21.71 -10.39 -0.50
N PHE A 293 21.54 -9.37 -1.36
CA PHE A 293 20.92 -9.49 -2.67
C PHE A 293 21.80 -8.95 -3.78
N GLU A 294 22.03 -9.77 -4.80
CA GLU A 294 22.67 -9.41 -6.06
C GLU A 294 21.72 -8.63 -6.98
N GLN A 295 22.26 -7.93 -7.98
CA GLN A 295 21.46 -7.04 -8.85
C GLN A 295 20.34 -7.77 -9.61
N ASP A 296 20.56 -9.02 -10.00
CA ASP A 296 19.53 -9.85 -10.67
C ASP A 296 18.41 -10.25 -9.69
N GLN A 297 18.75 -10.53 -8.43
CA GLN A 297 17.77 -10.81 -7.37
C GLN A 297 16.92 -9.58 -7.06
N ILE A 298 17.53 -8.40 -7.01
CA ILE A 298 16.82 -7.14 -6.82
C ILE A 298 15.87 -6.89 -8.00
N ALA A 299 16.30 -7.14 -9.24
CA ALA A 299 15.46 -6.98 -10.43
C ALA A 299 14.24 -7.92 -10.38
N GLU A 300 14.43 -9.18 -9.97
CA GLU A 300 13.32 -10.11 -9.77
C GLU A 300 12.36 -9.63 -8.68
N LEU A 301 12.86 -9.17 -7.52
CA LEU A 301 12.04 -8.66 -6.42
C LEU A 301 11.19 -7.45 -6.83
N VAL A 302 11.72 -6.56 -7.67
CA VAL A 302 10.97 -5.43 -8.24
C VAL A 302 9.80 -5.92 -9.10
N LEU A 303 10.06 -6.87 -10.01
CA LEU A 303 9.02 -7.45 -10.87
C LEU A 303 7.99 -8.21 -10.05
N PHE A 304 8.44 -9.00 -9.09
CA PHE A 304 7.60 -9.74 -8.17
C PHE A 304 6.65 -8.82 -7.40
N ARG A 305 7.15 -7.71 -6.85
CA ARG A 305 6.32 -6.71 -6.18
C ARG A 305 5.27 -6.13 -7.11
N LYS A 306 5.65 -5.75 -8.34
CA LYS A 306 4.71 -5.17 -9.32
C LYS A 306 3.58 -6.14 -9.66
N SER A 307 3.93 -7.40 -9.94
CA SER A 307 2.98 -8.47 -10.27
C SER A 307 2.08 -8.87 -9.09
N ASN A 308 2.52 -8.61 -7.84
CA ASN A 308 1.80 -8.98 -6.61
C ASN A 308 1.40 -7.76 -5.77
N SER A 309 1.14 -6.62 -6.41
CA SER A 309 0.82 -5.35 -5.73
C SER A 309 -0.38 -5.46 -4.77
N SER A 310 -1.35 -6.33 -5.06
CA SER A 310 -2.51 -6.58 -4.20
C SER A 310 -2.15 -7.29 -2.88
N LEU A 311 -1.06 -8.06 -2.84
CA LEU A 311 -0.58 -8.73 -1.62
C LEU A 311 0.14 -7.74 -0.70
N PHE A 312 1.04 -6.95 -1.26
CA PHE A 312 1.81 -5.93 -0.51
C PHE A 312 0.99 -4.66 -0.23
N GLY A 313 -0.08 -4.40 -0.99
CA GLY A 313 -1.01 -3.30 -0.79
C GLY A 313 -2.00 -3.48 0.39
N LYS A 314 -1.97 -4.63 1.09
CA LYS A 314 -2.83 -4.88 2.26
C LYS A 314 -2.46 -4.02 3.49
N GLY A 315 -1.31 -3.35 3.45
CA GLY A 315 -0.84 -2.39 4.44
C GLY A 315 -0.19 -3.03 5.67
N TRP A 316 -0.31 -2.33 6.80
CA TRP A 316 0.41 -2.63 8.03
C TRP A 316 -0.48 -3.36 9.05
N HIS A 317 0.13 -4.25 9.83
CA HIS A 317 -0.50 -4.92 10.97
C HIS A 317 -0.72 -3.92 12.13
N ASN A 318 -1.48 -4.26 13.17
CA ASN A 318 -1.66 -3.37 14.34
C ASN A 318 -0.54 -3.49 15.40
N PHE A 319 0.25 -4.57 15.30
CA PHE A 319 1.37 -4.87 16.20
C PHE A 319 2.71 -4.69 15.49
N SER A 320 3.74 -4.33 16.27
CA SER A 320 5.13 -4.34 15.82
C SER A 320 5.66 -5.77 15.74
N ILE A 321 6.74 -5.96 14.99
CA ILE A 321 7.50 -7.22 14.96
C ILE A 321 7.91 -7.61 16.39
N LYS A 322 8.44 -6.64 17.15
CA LYS A 322 8.84 -6.83 18.56
C LYS A 322 7.75 -7.46 19.43
N LEU A 323 6.53 -6.94 19.39
CA LEU A 323 5.44 -7.50 20.19
C LEU A 323 5.09 -8.92 19.73
N MET A 324 5.03 -9.15 18.43
CA MET A 324 4.65 -10.46 17.90
C MET A 324 5.71 -11.51 18.22
N ILE A 325 7.00 -11.17 18.20
CA ILE A 325 8.09 -12.07 18.64
C ILE A 325 7.92 -12.46 20.12
N GLU A 326 7.46 -11.56 20.99
CA GLU A 326 7.16 -11.90 22.39
C GLU A 326 5.94 -12.84 22.51
N LEU A 327 4.93 -12.70 21.64
CA LEU A 327 3.67 -13.45 21.73
C LEU A 327 3.70 -14.79 21.01
N ILE A 328 4.49 -14.96 19.95
CA ILE A 328 4.53 -16.17 19.14
C ILE A 328 4.88 -17.43 19.96
N PRO A 329 5.91 -17.42 20.84
CA PRO A 329 6.20 -18.57 21.70
C PRO A 329 5.02 -18.95 22.58
N GLU A 330 4.38 -17.97 23.22
CA GLU A 330 3.20 -18.16 24.07
C GLU A 330 2.00 -18.72 23.27
N LEU A 331 1.83 -18.30 22.02
CA LEU A 331 0.80 -18.82 21.11
C LEU A 331 1.06 -20.28 20.69
N TYR A 332 2.32 -20.69 20.60
CA TYR A 332 2.69 -22.09 20.36
C TYR A 332 2.43 -22.94 21.61
N GLU A 333 3.03 -22.55 22.74
CA GLU A 333 3.03 -23.31 23.99
C GLU A 333 1.64 -23.40 24.64
N THR A 334 0.85 -22.32 24.55
CA THR A 334 -0.48 -22.23 25.19
C THR A 334 -1.61 -22.25 24.17
N SER A 335 -2.83 -22.60 24.58
CA SER A 335 -4.04 -22.56 23.74
C SER A 335 -4.80 -21.23 23.82
N GLU A 336 -4.16 -20.20 24.38
CA GLU A 336 -4.75 -18.88 24.59
C GLU A 336 -4.64 -18.01 23.32
N GLU A 337 -5.64 -17.16 23.09
CA GLU A 337 -5.57 -16.15 22.04
C GLU A 337 -4.85 -14.88 22.53
N GLN A 338 -4.46 -14.03 21.58
CA GLN A 338 -3.63 -12.84 21.81
C GLN A 338 -4.06 -11.99 23.02
N MET A 339 -5.36 -11.75 23.24
CA MET A 339 -5.83 -10.84 24.29
C MET A 339 -5.66 -11.43 25.68
N THR A 340 -5.85 -12.75 25.80
CA THR A 340 -5.64 -13.51 27.02
C THR A 340 -4.15 -13.49 27.40
N ILE A 341 -3.27 -13.73 26.44
CA ILE A 341 -1.80 -13.66 26.65
C ILE A 341 -1.38 -12.24 27.03
N LEU A 342 -1.85 -11.22 26.29
CA LEU A 342 -1.54 -9.82 26.59
C LEU A 342 -2.00 -9.42 28.00
N THR A 343 -3.17 -9.90 28.43
CA THR A 343 -3.70 -9.65 29.77
C THR A 343 -2.84 -10.36 30.84
N ARG A 344 -2.46 -11.62 30.60
CA ARG A 344 -1.58 -12.39 31.49
C ARG A 344 -0.21 -11.73 31.67
N LEU A 345 0.38 -11.24 30.57
CA LEU A 345 1.66 -10.53 30.57
C LEU A 345 1.57 -9.10 31.13
N GLY A 346 0.39 -8.64 31.55
CA GLY A 346 0.18 -7.29 32.06
C GLY A 346 0.43 -6.18 31.03
N LYS A 347 0.46 -6.53 29.73
CA LYS A 347 0.65 -5.56 28.64
C LYS A 347 -0.65 -4.79 28.47
N GLN A 348 -0.79 -3.69 29.17
CA GLN A 348 -1.89 -2.75 28.97
C GLN A 348 -1.51 -1.74 27.89
N LYS A 349 -2.49 -1.30 27.10
CA LYS A 349 -2.30 -0.17 26.19
C LYS A 349 -1.70 0.99 26.97
N THR A 350 -0.61 1.57 26.47
CA THR A 350 0.08 2.68 27.12
C THR A 350 -0.92 3.82 27.29
N LYS A 351 -1.42 3.97 28.52
CA LYS A 351 -2.19 5.17 28.88
C LYS A 351 -1.16 6.26 29.04
N ALA A 352 -1.25 7.33 28.24
CA ALA A 352 -0.49 8.53 28.50
C ALA A 352 -0.68 8.88 29.98
N LYS A 353 0.43 8.99 30.74
CA LYS A 353 0.35 9.39 32.14
C LYS A 353 -0.25 10.78 32.15
N SER A 354 -1.49 10.91 32.62
CA SER A 354 -2.09 12.22 32.86
C SER A 354 -1.11 13.01 33.71
N LYS A 355 -0.78 14.23 33.29
CA LYS A 355 0.02 15.18 34.06
C LYS A 355 -0.65 15.56 35.40
N ARG A 356 -1.82 14.96 35.72
CA ARG A 356 -2.68 15.25 36.88
C ARG A 356 -2.99 16.75 36.97
N THR A 357 -3.12 17.38 35.82
CA THR A 357 -3.48 18.79 35.71
C THR A 357 -4.97 18.95 35.99
N LYS A 358 -5.34 20.08 36.58
CA LYS A 358 -6.75 20.46 36.81
C LYS A 358 -7.54 20.62 35.51
N TYR A 359 -6.84 20.90 34.41
CA TYR A 359 -7.41 21.12 33.08
C TYR A 359 -6.72 20.22 32.06
N ILE A 360 -7.45 19.85 31.01
CA ILE A 360 -6.96 19.02 29.92
C ILE A 360 -6.24 19.91 28.90
N ASP A 361 -5.04 19.54 28.45
CA ASP A 361 -4.35 20.24 27.37
C ASP A 361 -4.95 19.83 26.02
N GLU A 362 -5.65 20.76 25.36
CA GLU A 362 -6.32 20.47 24.10
C GLU A 362 -5.34 20.32 22.93
N LYS A 363 -4.13 20.87 23.04
CA LYS A 363 -3.11 20.80 21.97
C LYS A 363 -2.46 19.42 21.99
N GLU A 364 -2.01 18.97 23.16
CA GLU A 364 -1.43 17.63 23.36
C GLU A 364 -2.40 16.53 22.90
N LEU A 365 -3.69 16.66 23.23
CA LEU A 365 -4.71 15.67 22.83
C LEU A 365 -4.91 15.56 21.30
N THR A 366 -4.62 16.63 20.55
CA THR A 366 -4.91 16.70 19.11
C THR A 366 -3.67 16.75 18.23
N GLU A 367 -2.48 16.57 18.82
CA GLU A 367 -1.19 16.66 18.14
C GLU A 367 -1.05 15.62 17.01
N GLU A 368 -1.47 14.38 17.25
CA GLU A 368 -1.43 13.29 16.26
C GLU A 368 -2.70 13.17 15.41
N ILE A 369 -3.67 14.09 15.55
CA ILE A 369 -4.90 14.07 14.76
C ILE A 369 -4.69 14.91 13.49
N TYR A 370 -4.38 14.25 12.39
CA TYR A 370 -4.15 14.90 11.09
C TYR A 370 -5.42 15.43 10.40
N ASN A 371 -6.62 15.13 10.91
CA ASN A 371 -7.86 15.71 10.40
C ASN A 371 -8.15 17.05 11.10
N PRO A 372 -8.03 18.21 10.42
CA PRO A 372 -8.14 19.52 11.05
C PRO A 372 -9.55 19.82 11.57
N VAL A 373 -10.59 19.25 10.96
CA VAL A 373 -11.98 19.44 11.40
C VAL A 373 -12.21 18.69 12.72
N VAL A 374 -11.82 17.42 12.78
CA VAL A 374 -11.90 16.60 14.00
C VAL A 374 -11.06 17.22 15.11
N ALA A 375 -9.81 17.57 14.82
CA ALA A 375 -8.91 18.20 15.78
C ALA A 375 -9.50 19.52 16.32
N LYS A 376 -10.08 20.36 15.46
CA LYS A 376 -10.74 21.61 15.87
C LYS A 376 -11.94 21.32 16.78
N SER A 377 -12.82 20.40 16.42
CA SER A 377 -14.00 20.06 17.23
C SER A 377 -13.63 19.51 18.60
N VAL A 378 -12.66 18.59 18.67
CA VAL A 378 -12.12 18.06 19.94
C VAL A 378 -11.54 19.20 20.79
N ARG A 379 -10.74 20.09 20.21
CA ARG A 379 -10.19 21.25 20.94
C ARG A 379 -11.26 22.15 21.52
N GLN A 380 -12.32 22.43 20.76
CA GLN A 380 -13.42 23.27 21.25
C GLN A 380 -14.19 22.60 22.38
N ALA A 381 -14.50 21.31 22.26
CA ALA A 381 -15.16 20.55 23.32
C ALA A 381 -14.35 20.57 24.63
N ILE A 382 -13.04 20.34 24.55
CA ILE A 382 -12.15 20.37 25.72
C ILE A 382 -12.05 21.78 26.33
N LYS A 383 -11.98 22.84 25.50
CA LYS A 383 -12.01 24.23 25.99
C LYS A 383 -13.30 24.55 26.74
N ILE A 384 -14.44 24.10 26.24
CA ILE A 384 -15.74 24.28 26.89
C ILE A 384 -15.75 23.54 28.23
N ILE A 385 -15.30 22.28 28.27
CA ILE A 385 -15.21 21.49 29.51
C ILE A 385 -14.29 22.18 30.52
N ASN A 386 -13.09 22.62 30.11
CA ASN A 386 -12.15 23.31 31.00
C ASN A 386 -12.75 24.61 31.57
N LEU A 387 -13.45 25.40 30.74
CA LEU A 387 -14.12 26.63 31.17
C LEU A 387 -15.27 26.34 32.13
N ALA A 388 -16.10 25.34 31.84
CA ALA A 388 -17.19 24.90 32.69
C ALA A 388 -16.65 24.43 34.05
N THR A 389 -15.58 23.63 34.06
CA THR A 389 -14.92 23.17 35.29
C THR A 389 -14.32 24.33 36.09
N LYS A 390 -13.79 25.36 35.41
CA LYS A 390 -13.28 26.57 36.07
C LYS A 390 -14.39 27.39 36.72
N LYS A 391 -15.57 27.48 36.09
CA LYS A 391 -16.68 28.32 36.54
C LYS A 391 -17.58 27.63 37.58
N TYR A 392 -17.81 26.33 37.43
CA TYR A 392 -18.82 25.60 38.20
C TYR A 392 -18.24 24.49 39.10
N GLY A 393 -16.91 24.29 39.09
CA GLY A 393 -16.27 23.20 39.82
C GLY A 393 -16.22 21.89 39.03
N ILE A 394 -15.75 20.82 39.67
CA ILE A 394 -15.64 19.49 39.03
C ILE A 394 -17.04 18.87 38.99
N PHE A 395 -17.44 18.39 37.82
CA PHE A 395 -18.71 17.69 37.64
C PHE A 395 -18.60 16.21 38.05
N ASP A 396 -19.65 15.67 38.65
CA ASP A 396 -19.75 14.23 38.92
C ASP A 396 -19.83 13.40 37.63
N ASN A 397 -20.48 13.94 36.60
CA ASN A 397 -20.65 13.26 35.31
C ASN A 397 -20.60 14.25 34.14
N ILE A 398 -19.93 13.84 33.06
CA ILE A 398 -19.91 14.54 31.78
C ILE A 398 -20.44 13.57 30.74
N VAL A 399 -21.66 13.82 30.26
CA VAL A 399 -22.33 12.97 29.26
C VAL A 399 -21.97 13.48 27.86
N ILE A 400 -21.41 12.58 27.04
CA ILE A 400 -21.07 12.86 25.64
C ILE A 400 -21.92 11.95 24.77
N GLU A 401 -22.75 12.54 23.92
CA GLU A 401 -23.50 11.79 22.92
C GLU A 401 -22.54 11.19 21.89
N MET A 402 -22.69 9.89 21.61
CA MET A 402 -21.95 9.21 20.55
C MET A 402 -22.93 8.71 19.50
N ALA A 403 -22.67 9.03 18.23
CA ALA A 403 -23.42 8.50 17.09
C ALA A 403 -23.04 7.03 16.82
N ARG A 404 -23.38 6.13 17.75
CA ARG A 404 -23.28 4.68 17.55
C ARG A 404 -24.68 4.13 17.32
N GLU A 405 -24.84 3.37 16.25
CA GLU A 405 -26.09 2.64 16.00
C GLU A 405 -26.20 1.46 16.98
N ASN A 406 -27.22 1.46 17.83
CA ASN A 406 -27.65 0.25 18.54
C ASN A 406 -28.39 -0.63 17.53
N ASN A 407 -27.65 -1.36 16.71
CA ASN A 407 -28.27 -2.21 15.69
C ASN A 407 -28.87 -3.45 16.35
N GLU A 408 -30.21 -3.53 16.35
CA GLU A 408 -30.96 -4.78 16.51
C GLU A 408 -30.49 -5.82 15.47
N GLU A 409 -30.75 -7.11 15.73
CA GLU A 409 -30.28 -8.21 14.87
C GLU A 409 -30.65 -8.03 13.39
N GLU A 410 -31.83 -7.48 13.10
CA GLU A 410 -32.28 -7.22 11.72
C GLU A 410 -31.46 -6.13 11.02
N ALA A 411 -31.16 -5.03 11.71
CA ALA A 411 -30.31 -3.97 11.18
C ALA A 411 -28.88 -4.47 10.88
N LYS A 412 -28.37 -5.40 11.69
CA LYS A 412 -27.08 -6.08 11.41
C LYS A 412 -27.15 -6.96 10.16
N LYS A 413 -28.23 -7.74 9.99
CA LYS A 413 -28.43 -8.58 8.80
C LYS A 413 -28.53 -7.75 7.53
N ASP A 414 -29.29 -6.65 7.55
CA ASP A 414 -29.41 -5.74 6.42
C ASP A 414 -28.10 -5.02 6.08
N TYR A 415 -27.31 -4.67 7.08
CA TYR A 415 -25.97 -4.12 6.88
C TYR A 415 -25.03 -5.12 6.19
N VAL A 416 -24.98 -6.37 6.66
CA VAL A 416 -24.18 -7.43 6.04
C VAL A 416 -24.64 -7.69 4.60
N LYS A 417 -25.95 -7.72 4.35
CA LYS A 417 -26.53 -7.88 3.01
C LYS A 417 -26.11 -6.76 2.06
N ARG A 418 -26.15 -5.49 2.50
CA ARG A 418 -25.67 -4.35 1.71
C ARG A 418 -24.16 -4.44 1.44
N GLN A 419 -23.36 -4.82 2.43
CA GLN A 419 -21.92 -5.01 2.23
C GLN A 419 -21.60 -6.13 1.22
N LYS A 420 -22.37 -7.23 1.26
CA LYS A 420 -22.25 -8.34 0.31
C LYS A 420 -22.62 -7.89 -1.11
N ALA A 421 -23.76 -7.21 -1.28
CA ALA A 421 -24.20 -6.68 -2.58
C ALA A 421 -23.14 -5.75 -3.22
N ASN A 422 -22.53 -4.86 -2.42
CA ASN A 422 -21.46 -3.97 -2.89
C ASN A 422 -20.20 -4.73 -3.33
N GLU A 423 -19.88 -5.84 -2.67
CA GLU A 423 -18.73 -6.67 -3.04
C GLU A 423 -19.01 -7.50 -4.29
N ASP A 424 -20.22 -8.05 -4.41
CA ASP A 424 -20.68 -8.78 -5.58
C ASP A 424 -20.75 -7.87 -6.81
N GLU A 425 -21.18 -6.62 -6.64
CA GLU A 425 -21.16 -5.63 -7.72
C GLU A 425 -19.73 -5.34 -8.19
N LYS A 426 -18.78 -5.14 -7.27
CA LYS A 426 -17.35 -4.97 -7.63
C LYS A 426 -16.80 -6.19 -8.35
N LYS A 427 -17.09 -7.40 -7.86
CA LYS A 427 -16.68 -8.65 -8.51
C LYS A 427 -17.28 -8.79 -9.91
N ARG A 428 -18.55 -8.41 -10.08
CA ARG A 428 -19.23 -8.42 -11.39
C ARG A 428 -18.63 -7.41 -12.36
N CYS A 429 -18.32 -6.20 -11.92
CA CYS A 429 -17.64 -5.20 -12.74
C CYS A 429 -16.26 -5.70 -13.20
N ASN A 430 -15.48 -6.27 -12.28
CA ASN A 430 -14.17 -6.84 -12.61
C ASN A 430 -14.28 -8.09 -13.52
N GLY A 431 -15.28 -8.95 -13.29
CA GLY A 431 -15.51 -10.16 -14.09
C GLY A 431 -16.00 -9.86 -15.52
N LYS A 432 -16.76 -8.78 -15.72
CA LYS A 432 -17.17 -8.30 -17.07
C LYS A 432 -16.01 -7.72 -17.89
N SER A 433 -15.02 -7.11 -17.24
CA SER A 433 -13.77 -6.70 -17.90
C SER A 433 -12.97 -7.93 -18.38
N CYS A 434 -12.99 -9.06 -17.65
CA CYS A 434 -12.39 -10.32 -18.11
C CYS A 434 -13.18 -11.12 -19.17
N SER A 435 -14.49 -10.89 -19.32
CA SER A 435 -15.35 -11.65 -20.26
C SER A 435 -15.67 -10.89 -21.56
N SER A 436 -15.01 -9.74 -21.76
CA SER A 436 -15.00 -8.98 -23.02
C SER A 436 -13.65 -9.09 -23.76
N ILE A 437 -12.80 -10.04 -23.35
CA ILE A 437 -11.62 -10.55 -24.08
C ILE A 437 -12.12 -11.61 -25.05
#